data_AF-A0A1J7GH17-F1
#
_entry.id   AF-A0A1J7GH17-F1
#
_cell.length_a   1.000
_cell.length_b   1.000
_cell.length_c   1.000
_cell.angle_alpha   90.00
_cell.angle_beta   90.00
_cell.angle_gamma   90.00
#
_symmetry.space_group_name_H-M   'P 1'
#
loop_
_entity.id
_entity.type
_entity.pdbx_description
1 polymer ?
#
loop_
_entity_poly.entity_id
_entity_poly.type
_entity_poly.pdbx_seq_one_letter_code
_entity_poly.pdbx_strand_id
1 'polypeptide(L)'
;MADHRNGGNQPANGKASAAGTAYSIDLNAFQTRLRAFYSHWDEHKTDMWGSSDAIAIPCPPPSEDLRYLKSTALNLWLLGFEFPETIMVFMKKQIHILCSQKKASILESVKKPARDAVGVDVVLHVKSRNDDGTALMDVILRAIRVQSKADGPDAATIGYISREAPEGKVLEAWSEKLKNTDFNLSDVSNGLSTLFAVKSNEELTSIKRAAYLTASVMKNFVVTKLETVIDEEKKTSHSTLMEETEKVILEPSKVNCKLKAENVDICYPPIFQSGGEFDLRPSAVSNDELLHYDPASIIVCAVGARYKSYCSNIARTFLIDAEPLQSKAYEVLLKAHEAVVGSLKPGKKLNAAYQAAVSVVEKDAPELISYMTKSAGTGIGIEFRESGLNLNAKNEQVVKEGMVFNVSLGFQNLQSEKSKSKNKHFSLLLADTVVINKDKTEVATAMSSKALKDVAYSFNEDEEDEKPRKKTDANGAEPTISKTTLRSDNHEISKEELRRQHQAELARQKNEETARRLAGGGNEAGENRSSSRSSADLVAYKNIN
;
A
#
# COMPACT_ATOMS: atom_id res chain seq x y z
N MET A 1 -27.73 4.91 68.59
CA MET A 1 -27.88 6.17 67.84
C MET A 1 -26.74 6.20 66.83
N ALA A 2 -26.94 5.57 65.67
CA ALA A 2 -27.35 6.23 64.41
C ALA A 2 -26.24 7.18 63.90
N ASP A 3 -25.42 6.78 62.92
CA ASP A 3 -25.64 6.91 61.45
C ASP A 3 -25.66 8.40 61.01
N HIS A 4 -24.85 8.89 60.05
CA HIS A 4 -24.55 8.36 58.72
C HIS A 4 -23.23 8.90 58.11
N ARG A 5 -22.66 8.04 57.25
CA ARG A 5 -21.59 8.22 56.26
C ARG A 5 -22.10 8.89 54.97
N ASN A 6 -21.19 9.57 54.24
CA ASN A 6 -20.92 9.48 52.79
C ASN A 6 -20.04 10.67 52.37
N GLY A 7 -18.99 10.58 51.55
CA GLY A 7 -18.50 9.53 50.66
C GLY A 7 -17.65 10.23 49.59
N GLY A 8 -16.36 10.47 49.87
CA GLY A 8 -15.41 11.04 48.91
C GLY A 8 -14.79 9.94 48.07
N ASN A 9 -15.45 9.57 46.96
CA ASN A 9 -14.84 8.71 45.94
C ASN A 9 -13.81 9.51 45.14
N GLN A 10 -12.52 9.23 45.35
CA GLN A 10 -11.50 9.39 44.31
C GLN A 10 -11.45 8.08 43.50
N PRO A 11 -11.78 8.09 42.19
CA PRO A 11 -11.36 7.03 41.30
C PRO A 11 -9.99 7.34 40.67
N ALA A 12 -9.25 6.27 40.51
CA ALA A 12 -7.91 6.17 39.96
C ALA A 12 -7.81 6.58 38.48
N ASN A 13 -6.56 6.90 38.09
CA ASN A 13 -5.90 6.74 36.79
C ASN A 13 -6.67 6.95 35.47
N GLY A 14 -6.01 7.72 34.59
CA GLY A 14 -6.12 7.56 33.14
C GLY A 14 -6.95 8.63 32.44
N LYS A 15 -6.45 9.86 32.35
CA LYS A 15 -6.89 10.76 31.28
C LYS A 15 -6.07 10.50 30.03
N ALA A 16 -6.66 9.71 29.14
CA ALA A 16 -6.37 9.80 27.71
C ALA A 16 -6.43 11.28 27.30
N SER A 17 -5.35 11.78 26.71
CA SER A 17 -5.35 13.10 26.09
C SER A 17 -6.30 13.06 24.91
N ALA A 18 -7.51 13.61 25.11
CA ALA A 18 -8.39 14.01 24.04
C ALA A 18 -7.72 15.14 23.24
N ALA A 19 -6.83 14.79 22.32
CA ALA A 19 -6.37 15.69 21.28
C ALA A 19 -7.47 15.75 20.22
N GLY A 20 -8.45 16.64 20.44
CA GLY A 20 -9.42 17.01 19.43
C GLY A 20 -8.74 17.83 18.34
N THR A 21 -8.18 17.19 17.33
CA THR A 21 -8.00 17.84 16.02
C THR A 21 -9.39 18.08 15.45
N ALA A 22 -9.78 19.35 15.34
CA ALA A 22 -10.99 19.72 14.63
C ALA A 22 -10.86 19.24 13.17
N TYR A 23 -11.66 18.25 12.78
CA TYR A 23 -11.81 17.82 11.39
C TYR A 23 -12.20 19.05 10.56
N SER A 24 -11.26 19.58 9.77
CA SER A 24 -11.48 20.76 8.93
C SER A 24 -11.17 20.40 7.50
N ILE A 25 -12.16 20.58 6.63
CA ILE A 25 -12.03 20.35 5.19
C ILE A 25 -11.20 21.49 4.60
N ASP A 26 -10.22 21.15 3.76
CA ASP A 26 -9.53 22.15 2.95
C ASP A 26 -10.49 22.69 1.88
N LEU A 27 -11.07 23.86 2.15
CA LEU A 27 -12.08 24.47 1.30
C LEU A 27 -11.51 24.95 -0.05
N ASN A 28 -10.20 25.18 -0.16
CA ASN A 28 -9.58 25.58 -1.42
C ASN A 28 -9.37 24.35 -2.32
N ALA A 29 -8.81 23.28 -1.75
CA ALA A 29 -8.68 22.00 -2.44
C ALA A 29 -10.06 21.49 -2.87
N PHE A 30 -11.07 21.56 -2.00
CA PHE A 30 -12.45 21.20 -2.32
C PHE A 30 -12.98 21.96 -3.54
N GLN A 31 -12.89 23.30 -3.57
CA GLN A 31 -13.40 24.09 -4.69
C GLN A 31 -12.68 23.76 -6.00
N THR A 32 -11.36 23.63 -5.95
CA THR A 32 -10.54 23.33 -7.13
C THR A 32 -10.89 21.96 -7.70
N ARG A 33 -11.00 20.95 -6.84
CA ARG A 33 -11.35 19.58 -7.21
C ARG A 33 -12.81 19.45 -7.65
N LEU A 34 -13.73 20.19 -7.02
CA LEU A 34 -15.14 20.22 -7.44
C LEU A 34 -15.28 20.83 -8.85
N ARG A 35 -14.56 21.93 -9.14
CA ARG A 35 -14.51 22.49 -10.50
C ARG A 35 -13.99 21.45 -11.50
N ALA A 36 -12.86 20.80 -11.19
CA ALA A 36 -12.30 19.77 -12.05
C ALA A 36 -13.28 18.60 -12.29
N PHE A 37 -13.99 18.16 -11.26
CA PHE A 37 -15.00 17.10 -11.37
C PHE A 37 -16.15 17.49 -12.31
N TYR A 38 -16.77 18.65 -12.10
CA TYR A 38 -17.90 19.09 -12.94
C TYR A 38 -17.46 19.42 -14.37
N SER A 39 -16.30 20.05 -14.56
CA SER A 39 -15.76 20.32 -15.91
C SER A 39 -15.47 19.03 -16.66
N HIS A 40 -14.83 18.04 -16.02
CA HIS A 40 -14.56 16.75 -16.65
C HIS A 40 -15.85 15.94 -16.89
N TRP A 41 -16.84 16.07 -16.02
CA TRP A 41 -18.16 15.47 -16.22
C TRP A 41 -18.88 16.04 -17.45
N ASP A 42 -18.89 17.37 -17.60
CA ASP A 42 -19.54 18.03 -18.73
C ASP A 42 -18.81 17.75 -20.06
N GLU A 43 -17.48 17.85 -20.07
CA GLU A 43 -16.65 17.63 -21.27
C GLU A 43 -16.72 16.18 -21.76
N HIS A 44 -16.75 15.20 -20.84
CA HIS A 44 -16.70 13.78 -21.16
C HIS A 44 -18.00 13.02 -20.84
N LYS A 45 -19.15 13.72 -20.89
CA LYS A 45 -20.45 13.21 -20.40
C LYS A 45 -20.80 11.84 -21.01
N THR A 46 -20.61 11.68 -22.32
CA THR A 46 -21.01 10.46 -23.05
C THR A 46 -19.95 9.37 -23.03
N ASP A 47 -18.67 9.71 -23.21
CA ASP A 47 -17.57 8.78 -23.37
C ASP A 47 -17.06 8.19 -22.05
N MET A 48 -17.11 8.94 -20.94
CA MET A 48 -16.56 8.49 -19.65
C MET A 48 -17.57 8.44 -18.49
N TRP A 49 -18.66 9.21 -18.59
CA TRP A 49 -19.65 9.33 -17.53
C TRP A 49 -21.00 8.69 -17.89
N GLY A 50 -21.04 7.86 -18.93
CA GLY A 50 -22.22 7.04 -19.26
C GLY A 50 -23.49 7.83 -19.56
N SER A 51 -23.34 9.06 -20.06
CA SER A 51 -24.41 10.05 -20.30
C SER A 51 -25.23 10.39 -19.05
N SER A 52 -24.63 10.26 -17.85
CA SER A 52 -25.32 10.46 -16.58
C SER A 52 -25.77 11.90 -16.37
N ASP A 53 -27.01 12.08 -15.91
CA ASP A 53 -27.60 13.37 -15.50
C ASP A 53 -27.40 13.65 -14.01
N ALA A 54 -27.25 12.59 -13.23
CA ALA A 54 -26.85 12.62 -11.82
C ALA A 54 -25.82 11.54 -11.56
N ILE A 55 -24.91 11.76 -10.61
CA ILE A 55 -23.92 10.75 -10.19
C ILE A 55 -24.14 10.45 -8.71
N ALA A 56 -24.45 9.20 -8.39
CA ALA A 56 -24.65 8.73 -7.02
C ALA A 56 -23.45 7.93 -6.53
N ILE A 57 -22.85 8.39 -5.43
CA ILE A 57 -21.67 7.80 -4.79
C ILE A 57 -22.04 7.43 -3.35
N PRO A 58 -22.59 6.21 -3.15
CA PRO A 58 -22.79 5.66 -1.82
C PRO A 58 -21.47 5.11 -1.25
N CYS A 59 -21.16 5.45 0.00
CA CYS A 59 -20.00 4.91 0.73
C CYS A 59 -20.46 4.01 1.87
N PRO A 60 -19.91 2.79 2.00
CA PRO A 60 -20.34 1.81 2.99
C PRO A 60 -19.94 2.20 4.42
N PRO A 61 -20.46 1.49 5.43
CA PRO A 61 -19.98 1.62 6.81
C PRO A 61 -18.46 1.36 6.94
N PRO A 62 -17.85 1.80 8.05
CA PRO A 62 -16.46 1.47 8.34
C PRO A 62 -16.28 -0.05 8.37
N SER A 63 -15.12 -0.51 7.92
CA SER A 63 -14.73 -1.91 7.96
C SER A 63 -13.36 -2.05 8.60
N GLU A 64 -13.14 -3.16 9.28
CA GLU A 64 -11.83 -3.53 9.81
C GLU A 64 -10.88 -3.98 8.68
N ASP A 65 -11.43 -4.44 7.55
CA ASP A 65 -10.64 -4.83 6.39
C ASP A 65 -10.06 -3.60 5.68
N LEU A 66 -8.78 -3.68 5.32
CA LEU A 66 -8.13 -2.69 4.48
C LEU A 66 -8.65 -2.82 3.03
N ARG A 67 -9.53 -1.90 2.63
CA ARG A 67 -10.22 -1.93 1.33
C ARG A 67 -10.08 -0.59 0.60
N TYR A 68 -9.76 -0.64 -0.69
CA TYR A 68 -9.73 0.52 -1.57
C TYR A 68 -11.02 0.56 -2.38
N LEU A 69 -11.92 1.45 -1.98
CA LEU A 69 -13.15 1.74 -2.70
C LEU A 69 -13.01 3.06 -3.45
N LYS A 70 -13.49 3.09 -4.69
CA LYS A 70 -13.49 4.26 -5.55
C LYS A 70 -14.47 5.33 -5.03
N SER A 71 -15.55 4.90 -4.35
CA SER A 71 -16.44 5.80 -3.61
C SER A 71 -15.71 6.51 -2.46
N THR A 72 -14.98 5.77 -1.63
CA THR A 72 -14.13 6.33 -0.57
C THR A 72 -13.00 7.19 -1.12
N ALA A 73 -12.40 6.81 -2.24
CA ALA A 73 -11.37 7.61 -2.91
C ALA A 73 -11.89 8.98 -3.34
N LEU A 74 -13.14 9.08 -3.83
CA LEU A 74 -13.76 10.37 -4.13
C LEU A 74 -13.93 11.24 -2.88
N ASN A 75 -14.35 10.66 -1.74
CA ASN A 75 -14.46 11.41 -0.48
C ASN A 75 -13.10 11.96 -0.03
N LEU A 76 -12.07 11.11 -0.04
CA LEU A 76 -10.71 11.50 0.33
C LEU A 76 -10.14 12.57 -0.62
N TRP A 77 -10.36 12.41 -1.93
CA TRP A 77 -9.92 13.38 -2.92
C TRP A 77 -10.67 14.70 -2.74
N LEU A 78 -12.00 14.69 -2.67
CA LEU A 78 -12.79 15.92 -2.67
C LEU A 78 -12.76 16.65 -1.32
N LEU A 79 -12.80 15.90 -0.21
CA LEU A 79 -13.04 16.44 1.14
C LEU A 79 -11.87 16.23 2.11
N GLY A 80 -10.89 15.39 1.76
CA GLY A 80 -9.75 15.07 2.62
C GLY A 80 -10.04 14.03 3.72
N PHE A 81 -11.27 13.55 3.82
CA PHE A 81 -11.70 12.59 4.84
C PHE A 81 -12.66 11.56 4.27
N GLU A 82 -12.72 10.39 4.90
CA GLU A 82 -13.75 9.40 4.62
C GLU A 82 -15.06 9.80 5.30
N PHE A 83 -16.17 9.59 4.58
CA PHE A 83 -17.52 9.72 5.12
C PHE A 83 -18.23 8.37 4.99
N PRO A 84 -17.97 7.40 5.90
CA PRO A 84 -18.63 6.10 5.87
C PRO A 84 -20.16 6.24 6.00
N GLU A 85 -20.93 5.26 5.55
CA GLU A 85 -22.40 5.24 5.61
C GLU A 85 -23.01 6.60 5.19
N THR A 86 -22.63 7.07 4.02
CA THR A 86 -23.02 8.38 3.46
C THR A 86 -23.31 8.22 1.97
N ILE A 87 -24.35 8.88 1.47
CA ILE A 87 -24.67 8.89 0.04
C ILE A 87 -24.54 10.32 -0.46
N MET A 88 -23.65 10.55 -1.44
CA MET A 88 -23.54 11.82 -2.15
C MET A 88 -24.09 11.68 -3.56
N VAL A 89 -25.04 12.54 -3.93
CA VAL A 89 -25.63 12.59 -5.27
C VAL A 89 -25.33 13.95 -5.88
N PHE A 90 -24.47 13.96 -6.90
CA PHE A 90 -24.08 15.14 -7.65
C PHE A 90 -25.04 15.34 -8.83
N MET A 91 -25.52 16.57 -9.00
CA MET A 91 -26.41 16.96 -10.08
C MET A 91 -26.02 18.36 -10.57
N LYS A 92 -26.51 18.75 -11.75
CA LYS A 92 -26.13 20.01 -12.43
C LYS A 92 -26.36 21.29 -11.59
N LYS A 93 -27.29 21.29 -10.63
CA LYS A 93 -27.62 22.45 -9.79
C LYS A 93 -27.52 22.17 -8.30
N GLN A 94 -27.51 20.91 -7.89
CA GLN A 94 -27.57 20.53 -6.48
C GLN A 94 -26.65 19.35 -6.20
N ILE A 95 -26.09 19.33 -4.99
CA ILE A 95 -25.43 18.14 -4.43
C ILE A 95 -26.23 17.72 -3.21
N HIS A 96 -26.83 16.54 -3.26
CA HIS A 96 -27.59 15.99 -2.15
C HIS A 96 -26.70 15.05 -1.34
N ILE A 97 -26.63 15.25 -0.02
CA ILE A 97 -25.81 14.41 0.86
C ILE A 97 -26.67 13.83 1.97
N LEU A 98 -26.90 12.52 1.96
CA LEU A 98 -27.56 11.77 3.03
C LEU A 98 -26.51 11.26 4.02
N CYS A 99 -26.53 11.75 5.25
CA CYS A 99 -25.54 11.41 6.27
C CYS A 99 -26.09 11.58 7.70
N SER A 100 -25.26 11.28 8.71
CA SER A 100 -25.61 11.52 10.12
C SER A 100 -25.47 12.99 10.51
N GLN A 101 -26.11 13.41 11.61
CA GLN A 101 -26.05 14.80 12.10
C GLN A 101 -24.62 15.30 12.29
N LYS A 102 -23.73 14.47 12.84
CA LYS A 102 -22.32 14.84 13.05
C LYS A 102 -21.59 15.14 11.74
N LYS A 103 -21.82 14.33 10.70
CA LYS A 103 -21.23 14.53 9.37
C LYS A 103 -21.82 15.75 8.67
N ALA A 104 -23.14 15.95 8.79
CA ALA A 104 -23.81 17.12 8.25
C ALA A 104 -23.23 18.43 8.83
N SER A 105 -23.00 18.49 10.15
CA SER A 105 -22.39 19.67 10.78
C SER A 105 -20.99 20.02 10.24
N ILE A 106 -20.21 19.03 9.81
CA ILE A 106 -18.90 19.26 9.16
C ILE A 106 -19.11 19.75 7.72
N LEU A 107 -20.02 19.11 6.98
CA LEU A 107 -20.32 19.41 5.57
C LEU A 107 -21.09 20.73 5.36
N GLU A 108 -21.63 21.35 6.42
CA GLU A 108 -22.16 22.72 6.33
C GLU A 108 -21.10 23.71 5.79
N SER A 109 -19.83 23.49 6.13
CA SER A 109 -18.73 24.34 5.68
C SER A 109 -18.52 24.36 4.16
N VAL A 110 -18.97 23.33 3.42
CA VAL A 110 -18.78 23.22 1.97
C VAL A 110 -19.91 23.85 1.14
N LYS A 111 -21.04 24.26 1.75
CA LYS A 111 -22.18 24.84 1.01
C LYS A 111 -21.81 26.08 0.20
N LYS A 112 -21.21 27.08 0.85
CA LYS A 112 -20.78 28.33 0.19
C LYS A 112 -19.68 28.06 -0.84
N PRO A 113 -18.58 27.35 -0.49
CA PRO A 113 -17.56 26.98 -1.47
C PRO A 113 -18.10 26.25 -2.71
N ALA A 114 -19.07 25.34 -2.57
CA ALA A 114 -19.66 24.63 -3.71
C ALA A 114 -20.41 25.58 -4.66
N ARG A 115 -21.18 26.52 -4.09
CA ARG A 115 -21.87 27.57 -4.84
C ARG A 115 -20.88 28.50 -5.56
N ASP A 116 -19.83 28.92 -4.87
CA ASP A 116 -18.78 29.79 -5.43
C ASP A 116 -17.92 29.06 -6.49
N ALA A 117 -17.81 27.72 -6.38
CA ALA A 117 -17.02 26.90 -7.27
C ALA A 117 -17.70 26.64 -8.63
N VAL A 118 -18.93 26.12 -8.57
CA VAL A 118 -19.63 25.56 -9.74
C VAL A 118 -21.11 25.93 -9.76
N GLY A 119 -21.56 26.85 -8.89
CA GLY A 119 -22.95 27.32 -8.87
C GLY A 119 -23.96 26.30 -8.34
N VAL A 120 -23.52 25.28 -7.60
CA VAL A 120 -24.40 24.21 -7.07
C VAL A 120 -24.76 24.43 -5.60
N ASP A 121 -26.00 24.09 -5.26
CA ASP A 121 -26.49 24.12 -3.88
C ASP A 121 -26.32 22.76 -3.20
N VAL A 122 -25.61 22.75 -2.07
CA VAL A 122 -25.45 21.54 -1.25
C VAL A 122 -26.63 21.40 -0.29
N VAL A 123 -27.40 20.32 -0.43
CA VAL A 123 -28.56 19.97 0.38
C VAL A 123 -28.22 18.78 1.28
N LEU A 124 -28.21 19.02 2.59
CA LEU A 124 -27.89 17.99 3.59
C LEU A 124 -29.18 17.32 4.09
N HIS A 125 -29.25 15.99 3.95
CA HIS A 125 -30.33 15.15 4.45
C HIS A 125 -29.83 14.41 5.69
N VAL A 126 -30.32 14.79 6.86
CA VAL A 126 -29.85 14.24 8.13
C VAL A 126 -30.66 13.00 8.51
N LYS A 127 -30.02 11.83 8.45
CA LYS A 127 -30.60 10.56 8.91
C LYS A 127 -30.49 10.46 10.44
N SER A 128 -31.61 10.18 11.10
CA SER A 128 -31.59 9.88 12.53
C SER A 128 -31.02 8.47 12.80
N ARG A 129 -30.71 8.17 14.07
CA ARG A 129 -30.09 6.88 14.44
C ARG A 129 -30.99 5.67 14.19
N ASN A 130 -32.30 5.84 14.34
CA ASN A 130 -33.29 4.76 14.22
C ASN A 130 -34.01 4.76 12.86
N ASP A 131 -33.63 5.67 11.97
CA ASP A 131 -34.21 5.83 10.64
C ASP A 131 -33.32 5.10 9.62
N ASP A 132 -33.95 4.42 8.67
CA ASP A 132 -33.28 3.68 7.58
C ASP A 132 -32.88 4.60 6.41
N GLY A 133 -33.35 5.85 6.41
CA GLY A 133 -33.10 6.89 5.41
C GLY A 133 -34.04 6.80 4.21
N THR A 134 -34.98 5.85 4.18
CA THR A 134 -35.83 5.54 3.02
C THR A 134 -36.60 6.76 2.53
N ALA A 135 -37.24 7.51 3.43
CA ALA A 135 -38.01 8.71 3.06
C ALA A 135 -37.11 9.83 2.49
N LEU A 136 -35.88 9.96 3.00
CA LEU A 136 -34.91 10.94 2.51
C LEU A 136 -34.37 10.53 1.14
N MET A 137 -34.15 9.24 0.90
CA MET A 137 -33.80 8.72 -0.42
C MET A 137 -34.89 9.05 -1.45
N ASP A 138 -36.17 8.93 -1.09
CA ASP A 138 -37.29 9.31 -1.97
C ASP A 138 -37.32 10.81 -2.29
N VAL A 139 -36.89 11.67 -1.36
CA VAL A 139 -36.69 13.11 -1.64
C VAL A 139 -35.60 13.32 -2.67
N ILE A 140 -34.47 12.62 -2.55
CA ILE A 140 -33.34 12.73 -3.49
C ILE A 140 -33.74 12.23 -4.89
N LEU A 141 -34.39 11.06 -4.98
CA LEU A 141 -34.84 10.50 -6.27
C LEU A 141 -35.87 11.42 -6.95
N ARG A 142 -36.77 12.05 -6.19
CA ARG A 142 -37.69 13.06 -6.74
C ARG A 142 -36.96 14.28 -7.27
N ALA A 143 -35.92 14.76 -6.58
CA ALA A 143 -35.11 15.89 -7.04
C ALA A 143 -34.44 15.57 -8.39
N ILE A 144 -33.89 14.37 -8.56
CA ILE A 144 -33.31 13.90 -9.83
C ILE A 144 -34.38 13.95 -10.95
N ARG A 145 -35.58 13.40 -10.72
CA ARG A 145 -36.68 13.42 -11.72
C ARG A 145 -37.10 14.84 -12.12
N VAL A 146 -37.15 15.76 -11.16
CA VAL A 146 -37.55 17.15 -11.41
C VAL A 146 -36.49 17.87 -12.25
N GLN A 147 -35.21 17.65 -11.92
CA GLN A 147 -34.11 18.27 -12.66
C GLN A 147 -33.96 17.70 -14.07
N SER A 148 -34.09 16.39 -14.26
CA SER A 148 -33.93 15.76 -15.58
C SER A 148 -35.03 16.17 -16.56
N LYS A 149 -36.28 16.28 -16.10
CA LYS A 149 -37.41 16.73 -16.93
C LYS A 149 -37.28 18.19 -17.39
N ALA A 150 -36.46 18.99 -16.71
CA ALA A 150 -36.14 20.34 -17.16
C ALA A 150 -35.17 20.35 -18.35
N ASP A 151 -34.39 19.28 -18.54
CA ASP A 151 -33.37 19.15 -19.58
C ASP A 151 -33.81 18.23 -20.76
N GLY A 152 -34.95 17.52 -20.69
CA GLY A 152 -35.52 16.73 -21.80
C GLY A 152 -36.66 15.75 -21.42
N PRO A 153 -37.28 15.06 -22.41
CA PRO A 153 -38.37 14.10 -22.19
C PRO A 153 -37.90 12.68 -21.79
N ASP A 154 -36.61 12.38 -21.93
CA ASP A 154 -36.05 11.05 -21.68
C ASP A 154 -35.94 10.72 -20.18
N ALA A 155 -35.92 9.43 -19.86
CA ALA A 155 -35.69 8.96 -18.51
C ALA A 155 -34.27 9.32 -18.05
N ALA A 156 -34.14 9.87 -16.84
CA ALA A 156 -32.85 10.33 -16.31
C ALA A 156 -31.86 9.17 -16.19
N THR A 157 -30.60 9.44 -16.49
CA THR A 157 -29.51 8.48 -16.30
C THR A 157 -28.76 8.78 -15.00
N ILE A 158 -28.64 7.78 -14.12
CA ILE A 158 -27.88 7.86 -12.87
C ILE A 158 -26.57 7.09 -13.03
N GLY A 159 -25.47 7.83 -12.93
CA GLY A 159 -24.13 7.29 -12.83
C GLY A 159 -23.86 6.68 -11.47
N TYR A 160 -23.31 5.48 -11.44
CA TYR A 160 -22.91 4.80 -10.19
C TYR A 160 -21.65 3.95 -10.41
N ILE A 161 -21.04 3.47 -9.32
CA ILE A 161 -19.86 2.60 -9.39
C ILE A 161 -20.34 1.15 -9.43
N SER A 162 -20.39 0.56 -10.63
CA SER A 162 -21.04 -0.74 -10.86
C SER A 162 -20.40 -1.92 -10.14
N ARG A 163 -19.10 -1.83 -9.85
CA ARG A 163 -18.30 -2.88 -9.22
C ARG A 163 -18.29 -2.84 -7.70
N GLU A 164 -18.88 -1.82 -7.08
CA GLU A 164 -19.00 -1.74 -5.63
C GLU A 164 -20.35 -2.31 -5.18
N ALA A 165 -20.31 -3.46 -4.51
CA ALA A 165 -21.49 -4.06 -3.94
C ALA A 165 -22.03 -3.18 -2.78
N PRO A 166 -23.36 -3.01 -2.67
CA PRO A 166 -23.93 -2.32 -1.53
C PRO A 166 -23.66 -3.10 -0.25
N GLU A 167 -23.17 -2.42 0.77
CA GLU A 167 -22.89 -3.00 2.08
C GLU A 167 -23.52 -2.15 3.17
N GLY A 168 -24.28 -2.79 4.04
CA GLY A 168 -24.95 -2.15 5.16
C GLY A 168 -26.33 -1.62 4.78
N LYS A 169 -27.20 -1.55 5.79
CA LYS A 169 -28.66 -1.34 5.63
C LYS A 169 -29.01 -0.12 4.77
N VAL A 170 -28.30 0.99 4.94
CA VAL A 170 -28.57 2.24 4.20
C VAL A 170 -28.26 2.08 2.71
N LEU A 171 -27.16 1.41 2.37
CA LEU A 171 -26.73 1.24 0.98
C LEU A 171 -27.53 0.14 0.27
N GLU A 172 -27.87 -0.92 0.99
CA GLU A 172 -28.77 -1.98 0.52
C GLU A 172 -30.14 -1.39 0.16
N ALA A 173 -30.73 -0.59 1.05
CA ALA A 173 -32.00 0.10 0.80
C ALA A 173 -31.91 1.10 -0.37
N TRP A 174 -30.80 1.85 -0.47
CA TRP A 174 -30.56 2.74 -1.61
C TRP A 174 -30.49 1.98 -2.95
N SER A 175 -29.75 0.87 -2.98
CA SER A 175 -29.61 0.01 -4.15
C SER A 175 -30.96 -0.58 -4.58
N GLU A 176 -31.75 -1.07 -3.62
CA GLU A 176 -33.09 -1.58 -3.87
C GLU A 176 -34.02 -0.50 -4.44
N LYS A 177 -34.02 0.70 -3.87
CA LYS A 177 -34.80 1.83 -4.39
C LYS A 177 -34.40 2.21 -5.81
N LEU A 178 -33.10 2.31 -6.09
CA LEU A 178 -32.62 2.61 -7.45
C LEU A 178 -33.08 1.57 -8.46
N LYS A 179 -33.01 0.27 -8.13
CA LYS A 179 -33.49 -0.82 -9.00
C LYS A 179 -35.00 -0.75 -9.26
N ASN A 180 -35.77 -0.21 -8.33
CA ASN A 180 -37.22 -0.05 -8.44
C ASN A 180 -37.64 1.29 -9.08
N THR A 181 -36.70 2.07 -9.62
CA THR A 181 -36.99 3.28 -10.39
C THR A 181 -37.00 3.03 -11.90
N ASP A 182 -37.51 4.01 -12.63
CA ASP A 182 -37.50 4.11 -14.09
C ASP A 182 -36.21 4.75 -14.65
N PHE A 183 -35.20 4.96 -13.80
CA PHE A 183 -33.93 5.56 -14.22
C PHE A 183 -33.04 4.57 -14.96
N ASN A 184 -32.30 5.07 -15.94
CA ASN A 184 -31.20 4.33 -16.54
C ASN A 184 -30.01 4.35 -15.58
N LEU A 185 -29.30 3.23 -15.42
CA LEU A 185 -28.11 3.13 -14.57
C LEU A 185 -26.87 2.93 -15.44
N SER A 186 -25.86 3.76 -15.25
CA SER A 186 -24.61 3.72 -16.03
C SER A 186 -23.39 3.67 -15.12
N ASP A 187 -22.37 2.89 -15.50
CA ASP A 187 -21.11 2.89 -14.76
C ASP A 187 -20.31 4.17 -15.01
N VAL A 188 -19.80 4.79 -13.94
CA VAL A 188 -18.94 5.99 -13.99
C VAL A 188 -17.52 5.75 -13.49
N SER A 189 -17.13 4.48 -13.34
CA SER A 189 -15.82 4.12 -12.77
C SER A 189 -14.66 4.64 -13.62
N ASN A 190 -14.84 4.67 -14.95
CA ASN A 190 -13.83 5.18 -15.89
C ASN A 190 -13.66 6.70 -15.81
N GLY A 191 -14.76 7.45 -15.65
CA GLY A 191 -14.72 8.90 -15.42
C GLY A 191 -13.93 9.26 -14.16
N LEU A 192 -14.21 8.57 -13.04
CA LEU A 192 -13.47 8.74 -11.79
C LEU A 192 -11.99 8.32 -11.94
N SER A 193 -11.70 7.21 -12.63
CA SER A 193 -10.32 6.78 -12.86
C SER A 193 -9.52 7.81 -13.64
N THR A 194 -10.12 8.47 -14.64
CA THR A 194 -9.45 9.49 -15.44
C THR A 194 -9.26 10.78 -14.64
N LEU A 195 -10.26 11.14 -13.83
CA LEU A 195 -10.20 12.30 -12.93
C LEU A 195 -9.06 12.17 -11.91
N PHE A 196 -8.86 10.98 -11.34
CA PHE A 196 -7.80 10.75 -10.36
C PHE A 196 -6.43 10.53 -10.99
N ALA A 197 -6.35 10.23 -12.29
CA ALA A 197 -5.12 9.79 -12.94
C ALA A 197 -3.95 10.79 -12.80
N VAL A 198 -4.22 12.08 -13.00
CA VAL A 198 -3.22 13.15 -12.97
C VAL A 198 -3.21 13.80 -11.58
N LYS A 199 -2.08 13.67 -10.89
CA LYS A 199 -1.91 14.17 -9.53
C LYS A 199 -1.44 15.62 -9.53
N SER A 200 -2.01 16.46 -8.66
CA SER A 200 -1.51 17.80 -8.39
C SER A 200 -0.18 17.77 -7.62
N ASN A 201 0.52 18.91 -7.53
CA ASN A 201 1.80 19.01 -6.83
C ASN A 201 1.72 18.61 -5.34
N GLU A 202 0.59 18.89 -4.67
CA GLU A 202 0.38 18.48 -3.27
C GLU A 202 0.23 16.95 -3.15
N GLU A 203 -0.50 16.34 -4.08
CA GLU A 203 -0.69 14.90 -4.15
C GLU A 203 0.63 14.19 -4.46
N LEU A 204 1.39 14.70 -5.44
CA LEU A 204 2.74 14.23 -5.76
C LEU A 204 3.68 14.33 -4.55
N THR A 205 3.59 15.42 -3.79
CA THR A 205 4.38 15.57 -2.55
C THR A 205 4.02 14.51 -1.52
N SER A 206 2.73 14.21 -1.36
CA SER A 206 2.25 13.18 -0.43
C SER A 206 2.69 11.78 -0.86
N ILE A 207 2.58 11.46 -2.16
CA ILE A 207 3.07 10.19 -2.72
C ILE A 207 4.59 10.05 -2.57
N LYS A 208 5.37 11.10 -2.84
CA LYS A 208 6.83 11.07 -2.66
C LYS A 208 7.23 10.85 -1.20
N ARG A 209 6.49 11.43 -0.24
CA ARG A 209 6.71 11.18 1.20
C ARG A 209 6.37 9.73 1.57
N ALA A 210 5.26 9.20 1.06
CA ALA A 210 4.91 7.80 1.23
C ALA A 210 6.01 6.88 0.66
N ALA A 211 6.46 7.14 -0.57
CA ALA A 211 7.50 6.37 -1.26
C ALA A 211 8.85 6.41 -0.53
N TYR A 212 9.23 7.58 -0.02
CA TYR A 212 10.44 7.74 0.79
C TYR A 212 10.39 6.89 2.07
N LEU A 213 9.25 6.90 2.78
CA LEU A 213 9.06 6.04 3.95
C LEU A 213 9.12 4.56 3.55
N THR A 214 8.37 4.15 2.53
CA THR A 214 8.36 2.78 2.00
C THR A 214 9.77 2.27 1.69
N ALA A 215 10.56 3.05 0.95
CA ALA A 215 11.91 2.66 0.59
C ALA A 215 12.89 2.73 1.77
N SER A 216 12.67 3.64 2.73
CA SER A 216 13.42 3.68 3.99
C SER A 216 13.15 2.45 4.86
N VAL A 217 11.90 1.98 4.93
CA VAL A 217 11.54 0.75 5.63
C VAL A 217 12.17 -0.46 4.96
N MET A 218 12.05 -0.58 3.63
CA MET A 218 12.70 -1.67 2.89
C MET A 218 14.22 -1.68 3.14
N LYS A 219 14.90 -0.54 2.96
CA LYS A 219 16.36 -0.44 3.06
C LYS A 219 16.88 -0.59 4.48
N ASN A 220 16.32 0.17 5.44
CA ASN A 220 16.93 0.34 6.75
C ASN A 220 16.43 -0.70 7.76
N PHE A 221 15.24 -1.25 7.55
CA PHE A 221 14.65 -2.24 8.43
C PHE A 221 14.60 -3.63 7.78
N VAL A 222 13.91 -3.79 6.66
CA VAL A 222 13.68 -5.13 6.07
C VAL A 222 14.99 -5.81 5.67
N VAL A 223 15.84 -5.14 4.89
CA VAL A 223 17.15 -5.67 4.49
C VAL A 223 17.98 -6.03 5.72
N THR A 224 18.17 -5.08 6.65
CA THR A 224 18.91 -5.30 7.91
C THR A 224 18.37 -6.48 8.71
N LYS A 225 17.04 -6.61 8.79
CA LYS A 225 16.37 -7.69 9.54
C LYS A 225 16.59 -9.03 8.86
N LEU A 226 16.46 -9.12 7.53
CA LEU A 226 16.72 -10.35 6.78
C LEU A 226 18.18 -10.77 6.94
N GLU A 227 19.13 -9.86 6.77
CA GLU A 227 20.55 -10.12 7.00
C GLU A 227 20.80 -10.68 8.40
N THR A 228 20.26 -10.03 9.43
CA THR A 228 20.39 -10.48 10.83
C THR A 228 19.77 -11.86 11.05
N VAL A 229 18.59 -12.13 10.47
CA VAL A 229 17.90 -13.41 10.62
C VAL A 229 18.71 -14.53 10.00
N ILE A 230 19.29 -14.30 8.83
CA ILE A 230 20.06 -15.30 8.10
C ILE A 230 21.43 -15.50 8.76
N ASP A 231 22.15 -14.43 9.11
CA ASP A 231 23.47 -14.48 9.77
C ASP A 231 23.43 -15.18 11.13
N GLU A 232 22.35 -14.99 11.88
CA GLU A 232 22.19 -15.58 13.21
C GLU A 232 21.38 -16.89 13.19
N GLU A 233 21.07 -17.41 11.99
CA GLU A 233 20.26 -18.61 11.76
C GLU A 233 18.96 -18.63 12.58
N LYS A 234 18.31 -17.47 12.69
CA LYS A 234 17.10 -17.29 13.48
C LYS A 234 15.90 -17.90 12.77
N LYS A 235 15.10 -18.67 13.51
CA LYS A 235 13.79 -19.10 13.06
C LYS A 235 12.79 -17.97 13.22
N THR A 236 12.29 -17.43 12.12
CA THR A 236 11.27 -16.37 12.09
C THR A 236 10.28 -16.68 10.98
N SER A 237 8.98 -16.54 11.24
CA SER A 237 7.94 -16.73 10.21
C SER A 237 7.77 -15.51 9.31
N HIS A 238 7.19 -15.71 8.12
CA HIS A 238 6.82 -14.59 7.25
C HIS A 238 5.83 -13.62 7.93
N SER A 239 4.84 -14.15 8.65
CA SER A 239 3.89 -13.37 9.45
C SER A 239 4.55 -12.52 10.54
N THR A 240 5.59 -13.03 11.21
CA THR A 240 6.35 -12.27 12.20
C THR A 240 7.09 -11.09 11.54
N LEU A 241 7.74 -11.32 10.40
CA LEU A 241 8.41 -10.26 9.64
C LEU A 241 7.42 -9.20 9.15
N MET A 242 6.23 -9.62 8.72
CA MET A 242 5.14 -8.72 8.34
C MET A 242 4.74 -7.81 9.52
N GLU A 243 4.42 -8.38 10.68
CA GLU A 243 3.98 -7.61 11.85
C GLU A 243 5.06 -6.65 12.36
N GLU A 244 6.32 -7.07 12.36
CA GLU A 244 7.43 -6.18 12.73
C GLU A 244 7.59 -5.04 11.73
N THR A 245 7.48 -5.33 10.43
CA THR A 245 7.59 -4.32 9.36
C THR A 245 6.43 -3.33 9.43
N GLU A 246 5.21 -3.80 9.67
CA GLU A 246 4.01 -2.97 9.87
C GLU A 246 4.21 -1.97 11.02
N LYS A 247 4.70 -2.44 12.17
CA LYS A 247 5.01 -1.56 13.32
C LYS A 247 6.03 -0.47 12.96
N VAL A 248 7.02 -0.79 12.12
CA VAL A 248 8.03 0.17 11.68
C VAL A 248 7.47 1.20 10.70
N ILE A 249 6.54 0.80 9.82
CA ILE A 249 5.85 1.76 8.94
C ILE A 249 5.06 2.76 9.77
N LEU A 250 4.28 2.28 10.75
CA LEU A 250 3.44 3.12 11.62
C LEU A 250 4.25 4.02 12.56
N GLU A 251 5.53 3.70 12.79
CA GLU A 251 6.46 4.48 13.60
C GLU A 251 7.66 4.96 12.77
N PRO A 252 7.47 5.93 11.85
CA PRO A 252 8.49 6.32 10.86
C PRO A 252 9.82 6.82 11.46
N SER A 253 9.83 7.23 12.74
CA SER A 253 11.04 7.59 13.47
C SER A 253 12.02 6.41 13.62
N LYS A 254 11.54 5.16 13.65
CA LYS A 254 12.38 3.95 13.74
C LYS A 254 13.32 3.78 12.54
N VAL A 255 13.00 4.41 11.40
CA VAL A 255 13.83 4.42 10.19
C VAL A 255 14.33 5.82 9.84
N ASN A 256 14.45 6.70 10.84
CA ASN A 256 14.91 8.09 10.70
C ASN A 256 14.08 8.93 9.71
N CYS A 257 12.81 8.59 9.53
CA CYS A 257 11.90 9.32 8.65
C CYS A 257 11.10 10.34 9.46
N LYS A 258 11.27 11.64 9.15
CA LYS A 258 10.63 12.76 9.86
C LYS A 258 9.21 13.03 9.36
N LEU A 259 8.37 12.00 9.32
CA LEU A 259 6.94 12.12 9.02
C LEU A 259 6.13 12.06 10.31
N LYS A 260 4.98 12.74 10.31
CA LYS A 260 4.02 12.65 11.41
C LYS A 260 3.32 11.30 11.34
N ALA A 261 3.48 10.48 12.38
CA ALA A 261 2.88 9.13 12.46
C ALA A 261 1.35 9.15 12.27
N GLU A 262 0.66 10.18 12.76
CA GLU A 262 -0.79 10.36 12.60
C GLU A 262 -1.28 10.48 11.14
N ASN A 263 -0.38 10.72 10.19
CA ASN A 263 -0.68 10.81 8.76
C ASN A 263 -0.15 9.59 7.99
N VAL A 264 0.42 8.61 8.67
CA VAL A 264 1.02 7.42 8.09
C VAL A 264 0.14 6.22 8.36
N ASP A 265 0.02 5.35 7.36
CA ASP A 265 -0.67 4.07 7.46
C ASP A 265 0.02 3.05 6.54
N ILE A 266 -0.32 1.77 6.66
CA ILE A 266 0.09 0.76 5.69
C ILE A 266 -0.81 0.80 4.45
N CYS A 267 -0.27 0.45 3.28
CA CYS A 267 -1.09 0.24 2.08
C CYS A 267 -1.77 -1.13 2.09
N TYR A 268 -1.09 -2.12 2.68
CA TYR A 268 -1.48 -3.51 2.83
C TYR A 268 -0.50 -4.15 3.84
N PRO A 269 -0.85 -5.28 4.49
CA PRO A 269 0.09 -5.98 5.35
C PRO A 269 1.35 -6.40 4.58
N PRO A 270 2.56 -6.04 5.02
CA PRO A 270 3.79 -6.35 4.29
C PRO A 270 3.91 -7.82 3.89
N ILE A 271 4.31 -8.09 2.66
CA ILE A 271 4.33 -9.44 2.10
C ILE A 271 5.75 -9.98 2.14
N PHE A 272 5.93 -11.14 2.75
CA PHE A 272 7.17 -11.92 2.79
C PHE A 272 6.88 -13.33 2.26
N GLN A 273 7.68 -13.79 1.30
CA GLN A 273 7.51 -15.10 0.66
C GLN A 273 8.88 -15.74 0.45
N SER A 274 9.01 -17.02 0.77
CA SER A 274 10.18 -17.84 0.51
C SER A 274 9.81 -19.34 0.52
N GLY A 275 10.77 -20.22 0.25
CA GLY A 275 10.58 -21.66 0.43
C GLY A 275 9.64 -22.33 -0.58
N GLY A 276 9.54 -21.78 -1.78
CA GLY A 276 8.79 -22.38 -2.90
C GLY A 276 7.34 -21.94 -3.03
N GLU A 277 6.80 -21.25 -2.02
CA GLU A 277 5.43 -20.75 -2.00
C GLU A 277 5.40 -19.25 -2.32
N PHE A 278 5.02 -18.93 -3.55
CA PHE A 278 4.98 -17.55 -4.03
C PHE A 278 3.62 -17.21 -4.64
N ASP A 279 3.14 -16.01 -4.37
CA ASP A 279 1.97 -15.42 -5.00
C ASP A 279 2.27 -13.96 -5.31
N LEU A 280 2.43 -13.63 -6.60
CA LEU A 280 2.74 -12.26 -7.02
C LEU A 280 1.49 -11.39 -7.19
N ARG A 281 0.30 -11.88 -6.82
CA ARG A 281 -0.91 -11.06 -6.81
C ARG A 281 -0.84 -10.04 -5.66
N PRO A 282 -1.39 -8.83 -5.85
CA PRO A 282 -1.47 -7.82 -4.77
C PRO A 282 -2.26 -8.26 -3.53
N SER A 283 -3.04 -9.34 -3.64
CA SER A 283 -3.84 -9.91 -2.55
C SER A 283 -3.11 -11.01 -1.76
N ALA A 284 -1.84 -11.27 -2.06
CA ALA A 284 -1.05 -12.26 -1.34
C ALA A 284 -0.86 -11.85 0.12
N VAL A 285 -0.70 -12.84 0.99
CA VAL A 285 -0.56 -12.66 2.45
C VAL A 285 0.67 -13.44 2.91
N SER A 286 1.41 -12.87 3.87
CA SER A 286 2.50 -13.56 4.56
C SER A 286 1.93 -14.72 5.39
N ASN A 287 2.42 -15.94 5.17
CA ASN A 287 1.96 -17.13 5.90
C ASN A 287 2.75 -17.34 7.21
N ASP A 288 2.42 -18.40 7.96
CA ASP A 288 3.13 -18.75 9.21
C ASP A 288 4.34 -19.68 9.02
N GLU A 289 4.69 -19.99 7.76
CA GLU A 289 5.90 -20.77 7.47
C GLU A 289 7.17 -19.97 7.83
N LEU A 290 8.21 -20.70 8.21
CA LEU A 290 9.51 -20.12 8.52
C LEU A 290 10.17 -19.57 7.25
N LEU A 291 10.87 -18.45 7.40
CA LEU A 291 11.73 -17.90 6.36
C LEU A 291 12.75 -18.97 5.94
N HIS A 292 12.80 -19.24 4.64
CA HIS A 292 13.67 -20.25 4.04
C HIS A 292 14.80 -19.55 3.28
N TYR A 293 16.03 -19.86 3.67
CA TYR A 293 17.25 -19.21 3.18
C TYR A 293 18.43 -20.19 3.00
N ASP A 294 18.16 -21.49 2.85
CA ASP A 294 19.18 -22.47 2.44
C ASP A 294 19.77 -22.11 1.06
N PRO A 295 20.87 -22.73 0.61
CA PRO A 295 21.38 -22.48 -0.73
C PRO A 295 20.32 -22.61 -1.85
N ALA A 296 20.46 -21.78 -2.88
CA ALA A 296 19.49 -21.62 -3.97
C ALA A 296 18.10 -21.10 -3.54
N SER A 297 18.02 -20.30 -2.47
CA SER A 297 16.75 -19.72 -2.00
C SER A 297 16.46 -18.36 -2.60
N ILE A 298 15.16 -18.07 -2.70
CA ILE A 298 14.61 -16.78 -3.12
C ILE A 298 13.70 -16.25 -2.03
N ILE A 299 13.85 -14.97 -1.71
CA ILE A 299 12.99 -14.25 -0.77
C ILE A 299 12.36 -13.07 -1.50
N VAL A 300 11.04 -13.01 -1.58
CA VAL A 300 10.29 -11.87 -2.13
C VAL A 300 9.70 -11.06 -0.99
N CYS A 301 9.97 -9.75 -1.00
CA CYS A 301 9.44 -8.80 -0.03
C CYS A 301 8.70 -7.67 -0.75
N ALA A 302 7.46 -7.38 -0.36
CA ALA A 302 6.71 -6.22 -0.84
C ALA A 302 6.19 -5.38 0.33
N VAL A 303 6.45 -4.07 0.26
CA VAL A 303 6.13 -3.11 1.32
C VAL A 303 5.47 -1.89 0.69
N GLY A 304 4.43 -1.36 1.33
CA GLY A 304 3.79 -0.11 0.92
C GLY A 304 3.34 0.70 2.11
N ALA A 305 3.85 1.92 2.24
CA ALA A 305 3.38 2.94 3.16
C ALA A 305 2.43 3.91 2.46
N ARG A 306 1.45 4.40 3.21
CA ARG A 306 0.45 5.39 2.83
C ARG A 306 0.70 6.66 3.64
N TYR A 307 0.71 7.83 3.00
CA TYR A 307 0.86 9.11 3.68
C TYR A 307 -0.24 10.08 3.26
N LYS A 308 -1.00 10.60 4.23
CA LYS A 308 -2.19 11.44 3.97
C LYS A 308 -3.12 10.80 2.93
N SER A 309 -3.37 9.51 3.09
CA SER A 309 -4.18 8.68 2.20
C SER A 309 -3.59 8.36 0.82
N TYR A 310 -2.40 8.87 0.46
CA TYR A 310 -1.73 8.53 -0.81
C TYR A 310 -0.77 7.35 -0.63
N CYS A 311 -0.95 6.34 -1.47
CA CYS A 311 -0.23 5.08 -1.45
C CYS A 311 1.13 5.16 -2.16
N SER A 312 2.01 4.26 -1.77
CA SER A 312 3.25 3.95 -2.47
C SER A 312 3.56 2.46 -2.32
N ASN A 313 4.45 1.95 -3.17
CA ASN A 313 4.81 0.54 -3.20
C ASN A 313 6.28 0.33 -3.58
N ILE A 314 6.90 -0.67 -2.98
CA ILE A 314 8.18 -1.23 -3.39
C ILE A 314 8.12 -2.76 -3.25
N ALA A 315 8.76 -3.48 -4.17
CA ALA A 315 9.01 -4.90 -4.01
C ALA A 315 10.45 -5.22 -4.43
N ARG A 316 11.10 -6.09 -3.67
CA ARG A 316 12.45 -6.56 -3.91
C ARG A 316 12.49 -8.07 -3.80
N THR A 317 13.38 -8.67 -4.57
CA THR A 317 13.71 -10.09 -4.47
C THR A 317 15.17 -10.20 -4.04
N PHE A 318 15.43 -10.99 -3.01
CA PHE A 318 16.75 -11.31 -2.49
C PHE A 318 17.10 -12.75 -2.85
N LEU A 319 18.35 -12.97 -3.21
CA LEU A 319 18.86 -14.22 -3.75
C LEU A 319 19.91 -14.77 -2.77
N ILE A 320 19.74 -16.00 -2.29
CA ILE A 320 20.67 -16.65 -1.36
C ILE A 320 21.35 -17.82 -2.06
N ASP A 321 22.67 -17.74 -2.25
CA ASP A 321 23.48 -18.65 -3.08
C ASP A 321 22.77 -19.02 -4.38
N ALA A 322 22.40 -18.01 -5.16
CA ALA A 322 21.55 -18.22 -6.32
C ALA A 322 22.20 -19.10 -7.39
N GLU A 323 21.40 -20.02 -7.92
CA GLU A 323 21.77 -20.80 -9.08
C GLU A 323 21.83 -19.94 -10.35
N PRO A 324 22.56 -20.38 -11.41
CA PRO A 324 22.69 -19.61 -12.65
C PRO A 324 21.35 -19.18 -13.28
N LEU A 325 20.31 -20.03 -13.19
CA LEU A 325 18.98 -19.69 -13.70
C LEU A 325 18.32 -18.57 -12.87
N GLN A 326 18.45 -18.59 -11.55
CA GLN A 326 17.88 -17.58 -10.65
C GLN A 326 18.53 -16.22 -10.91
N SER A 327 19.86 -16.18 -11.01
CA SER A 327 20.61 -14.96 -11.34
C SER A 327 20.27 -14.43 -12.72
N LYS A 328 20.25 -15.29 -13.76
CA LYS A 328 19.87 -14.91 -15.13
C LYS A 328 18.44 -14.34 -15.17
N ALA A 329 17.48 -15.02 -14.54
CA ALA A 329 16.09 -14.59 -14.53
C ALA A 329 15.93 -13.24 -13.80
N TYR A 330 16.67 -13.01 -12.71
CA TYR A 330 16.67 -11.72 -12.02
C TYR A 330 17.24 -10.59 -12.88
N GLU A 331 18.37 -10.81 -13.55
CA GLU A 331 18.98 -9.81 -14.44
C GLU A 331 18.04 -9.42 -15.58
N VAL A 332 17.38 -10.41 -16.20
CA VAL A 332 16.39 -10.17 -17.26
C VAL A 332 15.18 -9.42 -16.70
N LEU A 333 14.70 -9.78 -15.51
CA LEU A 333 13.60 -9.08 -14.84
C LEU A 333 13.96 -7.62 -14.55
N LEU A 334 15.18 -7.36 -14.09
CA LEU A 334 15.68 -6.01 -13.82
C LEU A 334 15.69 -5.17 -15.10
N LYS A 335 16.27 -5.69 -16.20
CA LYS A 335 16.28 -5.00 -17.49
C LYS A 335 14.86 -4.76 -18.02
N ALA A 336 13.96 -5.72 -17.88
CA ALA A 336 12.57 -5.59 -18.32
C ALA A 336 11.82 -4.54 -17.49
N HIS A 337 12.02 -4.52 -16.17
CA HIS A 337 11.47 -3.49 -15.28
C HIS A 337 11.96 -2.10 -15.66
N GLU A 338 13.26 -1.93 -15.88
CA GLU A 338 13.86 -0.66 -16.32
C GLU A 338 13.34 -0.20 -17.70
N ALA A 339 13.09 -1.14 -18.61
CA ALA A 339 12.49 -0.84 -19.91
C ALA A 339 11.05 -0.31 -19.80
N VAL A 340 10.25 -0.84 -18.85
CA VAL A 340 8.91 -0.31 -18.55
C VAL A 340 9.04 1.13 -18.04
N VAL A 341 9.88 1.35 -17.02
CA VAL A 341 10.11 2.70 -16.45
C VAL A 341 10.57 3.69 -17.51
N GLY A 342 11.52 3.31 -18.37
CA GLY A 342 12.05 4.15 -19.44
C GLY A 342 11.04 4.45 -20.56
N SER A 343 10.00 3.61 -20.70
CA SER A 343 8.94 3.77 -21.70
C SER A 343 7.76 4.63 -21.22
N LEU A 344 7.58 4.75 -19.91
CA LEU A 344 6.55 5.61 -19.31
C LEU A 344 6.96 7.08 -19.42
N LYS A 345 6.65 7.70 -20.56
CA LYS A 345 6.91 9.11 -20.85
C LYS A 345 5.64 9.79 -21.35
N PRO A 346 5.42 11.10 -21.06
CA PRO A 346 4.27 11.82 -21.57
C PRO A 346 4.08 11.63 -23.09
N GLY A 347 2.84 11.37 -23.51
CA GLY A 347 2.46 11.15 -24.91
C GLY A 347 2.63 9.71 -25.42
N LYS A 348 3.24 8.79 -24.65
CA LYS A 348 3.32 7.37 -25.01
C LYS A 348 2.08 6.61 -24.53
N LYS A 349 1.72 5.51 -25.21
CA LYS A 349 0.63 4.61 -24.78
C LYS A 349 1.10 3.67 -23.66
N LEU A 350 0.22 3.32 -22.72
CA LEU A 350 0.56 2.40 -21.62
C LEU A 350 0.95 1.00 -22.11
N ASN A 351 0.31 0.48 -23.16
CA ASN A 351 0.66 -0.83 -23.73
C ASN A 351 2.08 -0.89 -24.27
N ALA A 352 2.63 0.22 -24.75
CA ALA A 352 4.01 0.30 -25.20
C ALA A 352 5.01 0.05 -24.06
N ALA A 353 4.67 0.47 -22.82
CA ALA A 353 5.50 0.21 -21.66
C ALA A 353 5.54 -1.29 -21.31
N TYR A 354 4.40 -1.98 -21.36
CA TYR A 354 4.36 -3.43 -21.19
C TYR A 354 5.10 -4.16 -22.33
N GLN A 355 4.93 -3.72 -23.57
CA GLN A 355 5.61 -4.29 -24.73
C GLN A 355 7.14 -4.12 -24.65
N ALA A 356 7.64 -3.06 -24.03
CA ALA A 356 9.07 -2.87 -23.81
C ALA A 356 9.66 -3.97 -22.90
N ALA A 357 8.96 -4.36 -21.82
CA ALA A 357 9.34 -5.52 -21.02
C ALA A 357 9.30 -6.82 -21.83
N VAL A 358 8.20 -7.07 -22.55
CA VAL A 358 8.06 -8.25 -23.44
C VAL A 358 9.26 -8.37 -24.38
N SER A 359 9.64 -7.27 -25.02
CA SER A 359 10.74 -7.23 -25.99
C SER A 359 12.10 -7.53 -25.36
N VAL A 360 12.33 -7.12 -24.11
CA VAL A 360 13.54 -7.48 -23.37
C VAL A 360 13.58 -8.98 -23.07
N VAL A 361 12.46 -9.54 -22.58
CA VAL A 361 12.39 -10.97 -22.23
C VAL A 361 12.53 -11.84 -23.48
N GLU A 362 11.83 -11.52 -24.57
CA GLU A 362 11.94 -12.26 -25.84
C GLU A 362 13.36 -12.26 -26.41
N LYS A 363 14.11 -11.17 -26.20
CA LYS A 363 15.49 -11.04 -26.68
C LYS A 363 16.50 -11.77 -25.80
N ASP A 364 16.44 -11.58 -24.49
CA ASP A 364 17.50 -12.01 -23.57
C ASP A 364 17.22 -13.39 -22.95
N ALA A 365 15.96 -13.80 -22.82
CA ALA A 365 15.54 -15.10 -22.27
C ALA A 365 14.11 -15.47 -22.73
N PRO A 366 13.90 -15.80 -24.02
CA PRO A 366 12.58 -16.10 -24.58
C PRO A 366 11.86 -17.25 -23.85
N GLU A 367 12.60 -18.18 -23.25
CA GLU A 367 12.07 -19.26 -22.42
C GLU A 367 11.30 -18.78 -21.17
N LEU A 368 11.54 -17.53 -20.72
CA LEU A 368 10.89 -16.97 -19.52
C LEU A 368 9.55 -16.27 -19.83
N ILE A 369 9.20 -16.06 -21.11
CA ILE A 369 8.07 -15.20 -21.49
C ILE A 369 6.71 -15.74 -20.98
N SER A 370 6.55 -17.07 -20.95
CA SER A 370 5.33 -17.72 -20.47
C SER A 370 5.11 -17.52 -18.96
N TYR A 371 6.18 -17.27 -18.22
CA TYR A 371 6.19 -17.08 -16.77
C TYR A 371 6.04 -15.62 -16.36
N MET A 372 6.15 -14.68 -17.30
CA MET A 372 6.04 -13.25 -17.01
C MET A 372 4.61 -12.87 -16.61
N THR A 373 4.47 -11.97 -15.62
CA THR A 373 3.18 -11.42 -15.22
C THR A 373 2.47 -10.75 -16.40
N LYS A 374 1.13 -10.89 -16.47
CA LYS A 374 0.31 -10.31 -17.56
C LYS A 374 0.11 -8.79 -17.47
N SER A 375 0.69 -8.18 -16.46
CA SER A 375 0.70 -6.74 -16.20
C SER A 375 2.07 -6.37 -15.62
N ALA A 376 2.54 -5.17 -15.95
CA ALA A 376 3.71 -4.53 -15.36
C ALA A 376 3.32 -3.51 -14.27
N GLY A 377 2.09 -3.61 -13.73
CA GLY A 377 1.59 -2.78 -12.64
C GLY A 377 0.40 -1.90 -13.03
N THR A 378 0.13 -0.87 -12.23
CA THR A 378 -1.02 0.03 -12.40
C THR A 378 -0.69 1.46 -11.99
N GLY A 379 -1.59 2.40 -12.28
CA GLY A 379 -1.59 3.68 -11.57
C GLY A 379 -1.73 3.48 -10.06
N ILE A 380 -1.21 4.45 -9.30
CA ILE A 380 -1.27 4.48 -7.84
C ILE A 380 -1.53 5.92 -7.35
N GLY A 381 -2.33 6.05 -6.30
CA GLY A 381 -2.74 7.33 -5.76
C GLY A 381 -3.40 7.15 -4.41
N ILE A 382 -4.61 7.69 -4.23
CA ILE A 382 -5.44 7.37 -3.06
C ILE A 382 -5.82 5.88 -3.07
N GLU A 383 -6.06 5.36 -4.28
CA GLU A 383 -6.21 3.94 -4.53
C GLU A 383 -4.84 3.30 -4.71
N PHE A 384 -4.59 2.18 -4.03
CA PHE A 384 -3.35 1.43 -4.24
C PHE A 384 -3.23 0.87 -5.67
N ARG A 385 -4.37 0.61 -6.32
CA ARG A 385 -4.47 0.08 -7.68
C ARG A 385 -5.52 0.85 -8.48
N GLU A 386 -5.08 1.81 -9.29
CA GLU A 386 -5.93 2.52 -10.24
C GLU A 386 -6.11 1.66 -11.50
N SER A 387 -7.20 0.89 -11.55
CA SER A 387 -7.44 -0.14 -12.57
C SER A 387 -7.51 0.38 -14.00
N GLY A 388 -7.95 1.63 -14.22
CA GLY A 388 -7.96 2.27 -15.54
C GLY A 388 -6.55 2.51 -16.11
N LEU A 389 -5.53 2.57 -15.24
CA LEU A 389 -4.12 2.79 -15.60
C LEU A 389 -3.28 1.52 -15.55
N ASN A 390 -3.88 0.36 -15.83
CA ASN A 390 -3.16 -0.92 -15.84
C ASN A 390 -2.15 -1.00 -16.99
N LEU A 391 -0.89 -1.34 -16.68
CA LEU A 391 0.22 -1.50 -17.61
C LEU A 391 0.20 -2.90 -18.23
N ASN A 392 -0.64 -3.10 -19.25
CA ASN A 392 -0.75 -4.37 -19.96
C ASN A 392 -0.85 -4.15 -21.48
N ALA A 393 -0.76 -5.24 -22.26
CA ALA A 393 -0.74 -5.21 -23.72
C ALA A 393 -1.97 -4.54 -24.38
N LYS A 394 -3.10 -4.42 -23.67
CA LYS A 394 -4.37 -3.92 -24.23
C LYS A 394 -4.63 -2.44 -23.91
N ASN A 395 -3.93 -1.85 -22.94
CA ASN A 395 -4.26 -0.51 -22.47
C ASN A 395 -3.65 0.58 -23.35
N GLU A 396 -4.46 1.23 -24.17
CA GLU A 396 -3.99 2.26 -25.09
C GLU A 396 -4.01 3.69 -24.51
N GLN A 397 -4.34 3.85 -23.23
CA GLN A 397 -4.35 5.18 -22.61
C GLN A 397 -2.98 5.86 -22.75
N VAL A 398 -3.01 7.19 -22.90
CA VAL A 398 -1.82 8.00 -23.08
C VAL A 398 -1.30 8.43 -21.71
N VAL A 399 -0.02 8.19 -21.48
CA VAL A 399 0.72 8.68 -20.31
C VAL A 399 0.71 10.21 -20.32
N LYS A 400 0.31 10.81 -19.20
CA LYS A 400 0.31 12.26 -18.98
C LYS A 400 1.30 12.62 -17.86
N GLU A 401 1.82 13.84 -17.93
CA GLU A 401 2.53 14.45 -16.79
C GLU A 401 1.64 14.44 -15.54
N GLY A 402 2.24 14.18 -14.38
CA GLY A 402 1.54 14.09 -13.10
C GLY A 402 0.91 12.72 -12.81
N MET A 403 0.91 11.78 -13.76
CA MET A 403 0.55 10.40 -13.46
C MET A 403 1.60 9.74 -12.56
N VAL A 404 1.16 8.78 -11.75
CA VAL A 404 2.04 7.98 -10.88
C VAL A 404 1.68 6.51 -11.02
N PHE A 405 2.69 5.65 -11.13
CA PHE A 405 2.54 4.23 -11.35
C PHE A 405 3.24 3.43 -10.26
N ASN A 406 2.59 2.36 -9.80
CA ASN A 406 3.27 1.23 -9.19
C ASN A 406 3.72 0.31 -10.34
N VAL A 407 4.97 0.44 -10.77
CA VAL A 407 5.55 -0.41 -11.81
C VAL A 407 6.00 -1.71 -11.15
N SER A 408 5.23 -2.77 -11.31
CA SER A 408 5.39 -4.08 -10.66
C SER A 408 5.40 -5.19 -11.70
N LEU A 409 6.54 -5.86 -11.86
CA LEU A 409 6.78 -6.89 -12.87
C LEU A 409 7.44 -8.10 -12.21
N GLY A 410 7.08 -9.30 -12.64
CA GLY A 410 7.67 -10.53 -12.11
C GLY A 410 7.64 -11.72 -13.05
N PHE A 411 8.35 -12.76 -12.65
CA PHE A 411 8.27 -14.11 -13.21
C PHE A 411 7.66 -15.05 -12.17
N GLN A 412 6.67 -15.84 -12.57
CA GLN A 412 5.90 -16.72 -11.71
C GLN A 412 6.23 -18.18 -12.00
N ASN A 413 6.28 -19.03 -10.98
CA ASN A 413 6.34 -20.50 -11.12
C ASN A 413 7.52 -21.03 -11.97
N LEU A 414 8.68 -20.36 -11.89
CA LEU A 414 9.92 -20.87 -12.48
C LEU A 414 10.36 -22.14 -11.76
N GLN A 415 11.12 -22.98 -12.46
CA GLN A 415 11.60 -24.27 -11.94
C GLN A 415 13.11 -24.37 -12.05
N SER A 416 13.78 -24.73 -10.96
CA SER A 416 15.16 -25.20 -11.00
C SER A 416 15.19 -26.71 -11.28
N GLU A 417 15.97 -27.13 -12.27
CA GLU A 417 16.14 -28.55 -12.63
C GLU A 417 17.01 -29.32 -11.62
N LYS A 418 17.85 -28.62 -10.84
CA LYS A 418 18.85 -29.24 -9.95
C LYS A 418 18.37 -29.36 -8.50
N SER A 419 17.37 -28.60 -8.09
CA SER A 419 16.88 -28.58 -6.71
C SER A 419 15.89 -29.72 -6.42
N LYS A 420 16.25 -30.60 -5.47
CA LYS A 420 15.38 -31.67 -4.94
C LYS A 420 14.48 -31.21 -3.77
N SER A 421 14.48 -29.92 -3.41
CA SER A 421 13.95 -29.40 -2.14
C SER A 421 12.78 -28.41 -2.30
N LYS A 422 12.41 -27.72 -1.21
CA LYS A 422 11.48 -26.57 -1.16
C LYS A 422 11.85 -25.45 -2.17
N ASN A 423 13.08 -25.41 -2.67
CA ASN A 423 13.55 -24.40 -3.63
C ASN A 423 13.35 -24.79 -5.11
N LYS A 424 12.64 -25.90 -5.39
CA LYS A 424 12.39 -26.33 -6.77
C LYS A 424 11.60 -25.30 -7.58
N HIS A 425 10.59 -24.70 -6.97
CA HIS A 425 9.80 -23.64 -7.58
C HIS A 425 10.21 -22.29 -7.02
N PHE A 426 10.29 -21.27 -7.86
CA PHE A 426 10.52 -19.91 -7.38
C PHE A 426 9.82 -18.87 -8.26
N SER A 427 9.66 -17.68 -7.70
CA SER A 427 9.15 -16.51 -8.41
C SER A 427 10.02 -15.31 -8.09
N LEU A 428 10.08 -14.35 -9.00
CA LEU A 428 10.84 -13.11 -8.84
C LEU A 428 9.90 -11.92 -9.02
N LEU A 429 10.05 -10.88 -8.21
CA LEU A 429 9.23 -9.68 -8.24
C LEU A 429 10.08 -8.43 -8.02
N LEU A 430 9.90 -7.44 -8.89
CA LEU A 430 10.39 -6.07 -8.70
C LEU A 430 9.23 -5.10 -8.80
N ALA A 431 9.13 -4.20 -7.82
CA ALA A 431 8.20 -3.09 -7.90
C ALA A 431 8.81 -1.77 -7.41
N ASP A 432 8.41 -0.68 -8.05
CA ASP A 432 8.80 0.68 -7.68
C ASP A 432 7.64 1.64 -7.89
N THR A 433 7.58 2.70 -7.07
CA THR A 433 6.68 3.83 -7.29
C THR A 433 7.35 4.84 -8.21
N VAL A 434 6.71 5.16 -9.32
CA VAL A 434 7.27 5.93 -10.43
C VAL A 434 6.39 7.14 -10.75
N VAL A 435 6.97 8.33 -10.67
CA VAL A 435 6.30 9.61 -10.93
C VAL A 435 6.65 10.10 -12.33
N ILE A 436 5.64 10.44 -13.12
CA ILE A 436 5.82 10.99 -14.47
C ILE A 436 5.88 12.52 -14.37
N ASN A 437 7.07 13.09 -14.52
CA ASN A 437 7.23 14.54 -14.68
C ASN A 437 7.29 14.88 -16.18
N LYS A 438 7.24 16.18 -16.50
CA LYS A 438 7.33 16.69 -17.88
C LYS A 438 8.51 16.14 -18.67
N ASP A 439 9.71 16.24 -18.11
CA ASP A 439 10.96 15.95 -18.83
C ASP A 439 11.61 14.63 -18.41
N LYS A 440 11.18 14.05 -17.28
CA LYS A 440 11.78 12.83 -16.73
C LYS A 440 10.80 11.96 -15.97
N THR A 441 11.08 10.67 -16.02
CA THR A 441 10.44 9.66 -15.19
C THR A 441 11.27 9.47 -13.92
N GLU A 442 10.66 9.71 -12.76
CA GLU A 442 11.35 9.67 -11.47
C GLU A 442 10.93 8.42 -10.68
N VAL A 443 11.91 7.59 -10.33
CA VAL A 443 11.68 6.44 -9.46
C VAL A 443 11.75 6.91 -8.00
N ALA A 444 10.59 7.13 -7.38
CA ALA A 444 10.48 7.69 -6.03
C ALA A 444 11.01 6.75 -4.93
N THR A 445 11.12 5.46 -5.24
CA THR A 445 11.65 4.40 -4.36
C THR A 445 13.11 4.03 -4.63
N ALA A 446 13.83 4.79 -5.47
CA ALA A 446 15.19 4.46 -5.93
C ALA A 446 16.25 4.35 -4.82
N MET A 447 15.98 4.85 -3.60
CA MET A 447 16.93 4.78 -2.49
C MET A 447 17.21 3.36 -1.99
N SER A 448 16.31 2.41 -2.28
CA SER A 448 16.48 0.98 -2.02
C SER A 448 16.94 0.31 -3.32
N SER A 449 18.15 -0.27 -3.30
CA SER A 449 18.77 -0.84 -4.50
C SER A 449 18.00 -2.06 -5.02
N LYS A 450 18.17 -2.34 -6.30
CA LYS A 450 17.72 -3.53 -7.02
C LYS A 450 18.81 -4.08 -7.95
N ALA A 451 20.05 -3.63 -7.78
CA ALA A 451 21.17 -4.19 -8.52
C ALA A 451 21.50 -5.58 -7.96
N LEU A 452 21.85 -6.53 -8.83
CA LEU A 452 22.08 -7.92 -8.43
C LEU A 452 23.08 -8.04 -7.26
N LYS A 453 24.20 -7.33 -7.32
CA LYS A 453 25.23 -7.30 -6.27
C LYS A 453 24.75 -6.81 -4.89
N ASP A 454 23.66 -6.05 -4.86
CA ASP A 454 23.11 -5.46 -3.63
C ASP A 454 21.97 -6.32 -3.06
N VAL A 455 21.51 -7.35 -3.78
CA VAL A 455 20.40 -8.23 -3.37
C VAL A 455 20.76 -9.72 -3.39
N ALA A 456 21.92 -10.07 -3.94
CA ALA A 456 22.47 -11.41 -3.95
C ALA A 456 23.43 -11.57 -2.77
N TYR A 457 23.21 -12.64 -2.02
CA TYR A 457 23.93 -13.01 -0.81
C TYR A 457 24.57 -14.37 -1.03
N SER A 458 25.77 -14.57 -0.48
CA SER A 458 26.46 -15.86 -0.52
C SER A 458 27.00 -16.27 0.84
N PHE A 459 26.89 -17.56 1.16
CA PHE A 459 27.53 -18.14 2.34
C PHE A 459 28.92 -18.66 1.94
N ASN A 460 29.98 -17.87 2.16
CA ASN A 460 31.33 -18.39 1.98
C ASN A 460 31.77 -19.15 3.26
N GLU A 461 32.06 -20.45 3.12
CA GLU A 461 32.82 -21.23 4.11
C GLU A 461 34.34 -21.23 3.86
N ASP A 462 34.85 -20.80 2.69
CA ASP A 462 36.28 -20.85 2.39
C ASP A 462 36.72 -19.67 1.50
N GLU A 463 37.22 -18.60 2.13
CA GLU A 463 38.36 -17.84 1.59
C GLU A 463 39.24 -17.46 2.79
N GLU A 464 40.19 -18.35 3.13
CA GLU A 464 41.45 -17.89 3.69
C GLU A 464 42.00 -16.86 2.71
N ASP A 465 42.14 -15.61 3.15
CA ASP A 465 42.90 -14.59 2.44
C ASP A 465 44.22 -15.20 1.93
N GLU A 466 44.35 -15.46 0.63
CA GLU A 466 45.65 -15.75 0.01
C GLU A 466 46.50 -14.47 0.06
N LYS A 467 47.06 -14.20 1.25
CA LYS A 467 48.25 -13.37 1.36
C LYS A 467 49.41 -14.15 0.73
N PRO A 468 50.28 -13.48 -0.05
CA PRO A 468 51.39 -14.15 -0.72
C PRO A 468 52.28 -14.85 0.31
N ARG A 469 52.37 -16.18 0.20
CA ARG A 469 53.15 -17.07 1.07
C ARG A 469 54.60 -16.59 1.19
N LYS A 470 55.02 -16.22 2.40
CA LYS A 470 56.41 -16.41 2.87
C LYS A 470 56.44 -17.65 3.76
N LYS A 471 57.35 -18.57 3.42
CA LYS A 471 57.62 -19.82 4.14
C LYS A 471 58.02 -19.56 5.59
N THR A 472 57.45 -20.34 6.52
CA THR A 472 58.12 -20.96 7.68
C THR A 472 57.22 -22.02 8.32
N ASP A 473 57.84 -23.03 8.93
CA ASP A 473 57.31 -24.34 9.30
C ASP A 473 56.43 -24.44 10.57
N ALA A 474 55.52 -25.43 10.49
CA ALA A 474 55.06 -26.44 11.46
C ALA A 474 54.39 -26.13 12.84
N ASN A 475 53.26 -26.85 13.00
CA ASN A 475 52.62 -27.46 14.18
C ASN A 475 51.52 -26.73 14.97
N GLY A 476 50.35 -27.40 15.04
CA GLY A 476 49.33 -27.29 16.09
C GLY A 476 47.89 -27.35 15.55
N ALA A 477 47.23 -28.49 15.67
CA ALA A 477 45.82 -28.67 15.31
C ALA A 477 44.91 -28.68 16.55
N GLU A 478 43.89 -27.84 16.56
CA GLU A 478 42.65 -27.98 17.34
C GLU A 478 41.44 -27.53 16.48
N PRO A 479 40.24 -28.09 16.68
CA PRO A 479 39.13 -27.93 15.75
C PRO A 479 38.42 -26.60 16.00
N THR A 480 38.36 -25.76 14.96
CA THR A 480 37.66 -24.47 15.01
C THR A 480 36.25 -24.66 14.48
N ILE A 481 35.25 -24.33 15.30
CA ILE A 481 33.84 -24.26 14.88
C ILE A 481 33.68 -22.99 14.04
N SER A 482 33.51 -23.16 12.74
CA SER A 482 33.31 -22.09 11.77
C SER A 482 31.97 -21.39 12.01
N LYS A 483 31.99 -20.06 12.15
CA LYS A 483 30.78 -19.21 12.09
C LYS A 483 30.75 -18.54 10.73
N THR A 484 29.82 -18.98 9.87
CA THR A 484 29.56 -18.40 8.55
C THR A 484 28.99 -16.99 8.71
N THR A 485 29.43 -16.03 7.90
CA THR A 485 28.94 -14.64 7.91
C THR A 485 28.66 -14.19 6.49
N LEU A 486 27.50 -13.59 6.26
CA LEU A 486 27.09 -13.03 4.98
C LEU A 486 27.93 -11.82 4.60
N ARG A 487 28.28 -11.71 3.31
CA ARG A 487 28.88 -10.51 2.73
C ARG A 487 28.08 -10.04 1.52
N SER A 488 27.97 -8.71 1.40
CA SER A 488 27.55 -7.99 0.19
C SER A 488 28.81 -7.30 -0.38
N ASP A 489 28.98 -7.32 -1.70
CA ASP A 489 30.21 -6.90 -2.40
C ASP A 489 30.45 -5.37 -2.41
N ASN A 490 30.70 -4.76 -1.26
CA ASN A 490 31.20 -3.38 -1.20
C ASN A 490 32.23 -3.11 -0.09
N HIS A 491 33.31 -2.42 -0.45
CA HIS A 491 34.54 -2.22 0.34
C HIS A 491 34.47 -0.97 1.24
N GLU A 492 34.81 -1.13 2.53
CA GLU A 492 35.79 -0.33 3.32
C GLU A 492 35.44 -0.04 4.80
N ILE A 493 36.51 -0.15 5.60
CA ILE A 493 36.74 0.06 7.06
C ILE A 493 36.15 -1.02 7.99
N SER A 494 37.08 -1.72 8.65
CA SER A 494 36.88 -3.00 9.34
C SER A 494 35.76 -2.99 10.39
N LYS A 495 34.62 -3.58 10.02
CA LYS A 495 33.51 -3.98 10.91
C LYS A 495 33.98 -4.87 12.08
N GLU A 496 35.17 -5.47 11.99
CA GLU A 496 35.73 -6.36 13.01
C GLU A 496 36.17 -5.59 14.27
N GLU A 497 36.72 -4.38 14.11
CA GLU A 497 37.17 -3.55 15.24
C GLU A 497 35.97 -3.00 16.05
N LEU A 498 34.91 -2.56 15.35
CA LEU A 498 33.65 -2.14 15.96
C LEU A 498 32.92 -3.32 16.64
N ARG A 499 32.98 -4.51 16.05
CA ARG A 499 32.41 -5.75 16.60
C ARG A 499 33.15 -6.21 17.85
N ARG A 500 34.48 -6.08 17.88
CA ARG A 500 35.31 -6.41 19.06
C ARG A 500 35.04 -5.47 20.23
N GLN A 501 34.89 -4.17 19.97
CA GLN A 501 34.55 -3.18 21.01
C GLN A 501 33.12 -3.40 21.54
N HIS A 502 32.16 -3.70 20.67
CA HIS A 502 30.77 -3.97 21.07
C HIS A 502 30.62 -5.29 21.83
N GLN A 503 31.33 -6.35 21.43
CA GLN A 503 31.35 -7.63 22.15
C GLN A 503 32.03 -7.50 23.53
N ALA A 504 33.06 -6.67 23.66
CA ALA A 504 33.68 -6.39 24.95
C ALA A 504 32.73 -5.60 25.89
N GLU A 505 31.98 -4.63 25.36
CA GLU A 505 30.97 -3.88 26.13
C GLU A 505 29.80 -4.79 26.56
N LEU A 506 29.30 -5.64 25.67
CA LEU A 506 28.23 -6.62 25.96
C LEU A 506 28.66 -7.68 26.97
N ALA A 507 29.92 -8.14 26.91
CA ALA A 507 30.48 -9.06 27.90
C ALA A 507 30.58 -8.39 29.28
N ARG A 508 30.95 -7.10 29.33
CA ARG A 508 30.96 -6.32 30.58
C ARG A 508 29.55 -6.16 31.15
N GLN A 509 28.57 -5.81 30.32
CA GLN A 509 27.17 -5.66 30.73
C GLN A 509 26.54 -6.99 31.18
N LYS A 510 26.80 -8.10 30.49
CA LYS A 510 26.34 -9.43 30.94
C LYS A 510 26.97 -9.84 32.27
N ASN A 511 28.25 -9.52 32.50
CA ASN A 511 28.90 -9.80 33.76
C ASN A 511 28.32 -8.94 34.90
N GLU A 512 28.02 -7.66 34.66
CA GLU A 512 27.33 -6.79 35.62
C GLU A 512 25.87 -7.21 35.88
N GLU A 513 25.14 -7.64 34.86
CA GLU A 513 23.75 -8.11 34.98
C GLU A 513 23.67 -9.47 35.68
N THR A 514 24.62 -10.37 35.42
CA THR A 514 24.73 -11.67 36.11
C THR A 514 25.07 -11.47 37.60
N ALA A 515 25.96 -10.50 37.90
CA ALA A 515 26.23 -10.10 39.28
C ALA A 515 25.00 -9.49 39.99
N ARG A 516 24.14 -8.79 39.26
CA ARG A 516 22.86 -8.26 39.79
C ARG A 516 21.79 -9.33 39.96
N ARG A 517 21.70 -10.32 39.06
CA ARG A 517 20.71 -11.43 39.15
C ARG A 517 21.01 -12.41 40.29
N LEU A 518 22.28 -12.57 40.68
CA LEU A 518 22.66 -13.33 41.88
C LEU A 518 22.29 -12.61 43.19
N ALA A 519 21.94 -11.32 43.16
CA ALA A 519 21.70 -10.49 44.34
C ALA A 519 20.21 -10.13 44.60
N GLY A 520 19.25 -10.59 43.80
CA GLY A 520 17.84 -10.21 43.99
C GLY A 520 16.85 -11.24 43.46
N GLY A 521 16.18 -11.94 44.36
CA GLY A 521 15.07 -12.86 44.04
C GLY A 521 13.70 -12.20 44.12
N GLY A 522 12.74 -12.74 43.36
CA GLY A 522 11.32 -12.76 43.74
C GLY A 522 10.30 -12.04 42.85
N ASN A 523 9.43 -12.86 42.24
CA ASN A 523 7.98 -12.71 41.96
C ASN A 523 7.43 -12.23 40.60
N GLU A 524 6.56 -13.12 40.10
CA GLU A 524 5.63 -13.05 38.97
C GLU A 524 4.33 -12.29 39.30
N ALA A 525 3.67 -11.73 38.28
CA ALA A 525 2.20 -11.63 38.20
C ALA A 525 1.68 -11.27 36.79
N GLY A 526 1.04 -12.25 36.15
CA GLY A 526 -0.28 -12.21 35.47
C GLY A 526 -0.62 -11.13 34.43
N GLU A 527 -0.66 -11.52 33.15
CA GLU A 527 -1.34 -10.81 32.05
C GLU A 527 -2.82 -11.22 31.94
N ASN A 528 -3.68 -10.27 31.55
CA ASN A 528 -5.04 -10.52 31.06
C ASN A 528 -5.23 -9.73 29.76
N ARG A 529 -5.25 -10.40 28.60
CA ARG A 529 -5.44 -9.78 27.27
C ARG A 529 -6.79 -10.15 26.67
N SER A 530 -7.58 -9.12 26.36
CA SER A 530 -8.72 -9.18 25.44
C SER A 530 -8.20 -9.30 24.00
N SER A 531 -8.67 -10.32 23.28
CA SER A 531 -8.31 -10.67 21.90
C SER A 531 -8.64 -9.54 20.90
N SER A 532 -7.59 -8.92 20.34
CA SER A 532 -7.67 -8.20 19.06
C SER A 532 -7.24 -9.16 17.95
N ARG A 533 -7.92 -9.11 16.80
CA ARG A 533 -7.56 -9.89 15.60
C ARG A 533 -6.16 -9.49 15.13
N SER A 534 -5.34 -10.48 14.75
CA SER A 534 -3.99 -10.23 14.23
C SER A 534 -4.05 -9.67 12.81
N SER A 535 -3.06 -8.86 12.41
CA SER A 535 -3.00 -8.29 11.06
C SER A 535 -2.84 -9.34 9.95
N ALA A 536 -2.53 -10.59 10.31
CA ALA A 536 -2.53 -11.75 9.41
C ALA A 536 -3.90 -12.06 8.77
N ASP A 537 -5.01 -11.62 9.38
CA ASP A 537 -6.36 -11.82 8.83
C ASP A 537 -6.74 -10.75 7.76
N LEU A 538 -5.95 -9.67 7.62
CA LEU A 538 -6.24 -8.57 6.69
C LEU A 538 -5.80 -8.92 5.27
N VAL A 539 -6.75 -8.90 4.32
CA VAL A 539 -6.45 -9.16 2.90
C VAL A 539 -6.91 -7.98 2.06
N ALA A 540 -5.95 -7.25 1.48
CA ALA A 540 -6.26 -6.23 0.48
C ALA A 540 -6.86 -6.89 -0.77
N TYR A 541 -7.90 -6.27 -1.35
CA TYR A 541 -8.56 -6.72 -2.60
C TYR A 541 -9.34 -8.05 -2.55
N LYS A 542 -9.72 -8.55 -1.36
CA LYS A 542 -10.46 -9.82 -1.20
C LYS A 542 -11.73 -9.97 -2.09
N ASN A 543 -12.36 -8.86 -2.50
CA ASN A 543 -13.64 -8.85 -3.24
C ASN A 543 -13.64 -8.01 -4.54
N ILE A 544 -12.48 -7.72 -5.15
CA ILE A 544 -12.44 -6.93 -6.40
C ILE A 544 -12.04 -7.85 -7.56
N ASN A 545 -13.06 -8.42 -8.22
CA ASN A 545 -12.97 -9.00 -9.57
C ASN A 545 -13.90 -8.27 -10.53
#